data_AF-A0A952L581-F1
#
_entry.id   AF-A0A952L581-F1
#
_cell.length_a   1.000
_cell.length_b   1.000
_cell.length_c   1.000
_cell.angle_alpha   90.00
_cell.angle_beta   90.00
_cell.angle_gamma   90.00
#
_symmetry.space_group_name_H-M   'P 1'
#
loop_
_entity.id
_entity.type
_entity.pdbx_description
1 polymer ?
#
loop_
_entity_poly.entity_id
_entity_poly.type
_entity_poly.pdbx_seq_one_letter_code
_entity_poly.pdbx_strand_id
1 'polypeptide(L)'
;MARQASRKERRQTAIARLMLAVVLLVPIAVYLWTFGFRLSSDHTRWSEFGSAMGGIYAPVLALLTLAMLIVQLQIQAKLNEHTFDSSYVQDARGDLQFFLDHLRIELAASFVEGVTVRDALVVRLGYLTKDSLRESSALQEAKLLDQKFNRLMPLWSGVNSVFAGLGSADYPPYSNNFATARLKAIALLSYECCAGLDNLSWLASSEAMKHCEFSSAVAEAKREVAV
;
A
#
# COMPACT_ATOMS: atom_id res chain seq x y z
N MET A 1 4.39 -8.49 -29.26
CA MET A 1 4.97 -7.19 -28.82
C MET A 1 6.03 -7.33 -27.72
N ALA A 2 5.85 -8.12 -26.66
CA ALA A 2 6.84 -8.29 -25.57
C ALA A 2 8.25 -8.76 -26.00
N ARG A 3 8.37 -9.62 -27.04
CA ARG A 3 9.67 -10.10 -27.57
C ARG A 3 10.48 -9.03 -28.31
N GLN A 4 9.85 -7.95 -28.78
CA GLN A 4 10.55 -6.86 -29.48
C GLN A 4 11.11 -5.83 -28.49
N ALA A 5 10.40 -5.55 -27.39
CA ALA A 5 10.87 -4.66 -26.33
C ALA A 5 12.16 -5.18 -25.67
N SER A 6 12.21 -6.47 -25.34
CA SER A 6 13.39 -7.07 -24.69
C SER A 6 14.64 -7.12 -25.58
N ARG A 7 14.49 -7.22 -26.90
CA ARG A 7 15.63 -7.14 -27.85
C ARG A 7 16.19 -5.71 -27.94
N LYS A 8 15.33 -4.70 -27.88
CA LYS A 8 15.72 -3.29 -27.94
C LYS A 8 16.51 -2.88 -26.69
N GLU A 9 16.06 -3.29 -25.50
CA GLU A 9 16.76 -3.05 -24.23
C GLU A 9 18.11 -3.77 -24.16
N ARG A 10 18.18 -5.02 -24.61
CA ARG A 10 19.46 -5.76 -24.73
C ARG A 10 20.44 -5.09 -25.68
N ARG A 11 19.96 -4.52 -26.80
CA ARG A 11 20.82 -3.81 -27.75
C ARG A 11 21.32 -2.48 -27.18
N GLN A 12 20.45 -1.73 -26.50
CA GLN A 12 20.83 -0.46 -25.86
C GLN A 12 21.86 -0.65 -24.75
N THR A 13 21.66 -1.66 -23.90
CA THR A 13 22.63 -2.01 -22.85
C THR A 13 23.98 -2.47 -23.42
N ALA A 14 23.97 -3.25 -24.51
CA ALA A 14 25.21 -3.64 -25.20
C ALA A 14 25.98 -2.44 -25.79
N ILE A 15 25.27 -1.51 -26.44
CA ILE A 15 25.86 -0.28 -27.00
C ILE A 15 26.45 0.60 -25.90
N ALA A 16 25.75 0.77 -24.78
CA ALA A 16 26.24 1.56 -23.65
C ALA A 16 27.52 0.96 -23.04
N ARG A 17 27.59 -0.37 -22.90
CA ARG A 17 28.80 -1.07 -22.45
C ARG A 17 29.97 -0.89 -23.41
N LEU A 18 29.71 -0.97 -24.72
CA LEU A 18 30.73 -0.78 -25.74
C LEU A 18 31.27 0.67 -25.71
N MET A 19 30.40 1.67 -25.64
CA MET A 19 30.78 3.08 -25.52
C MET A 19 31.63 3.33 -24.27
N LEU A 20 31.22 2.77 -23.13
CA LEU A 20 31.99 2.88 -21.89
C LEU A 20 33.38 2.26 -22.02
N ALA A 21 33.48 1.07 -22.63
CA ALA A 21 34.77 0.42 -22.88
C ALA A 21 35.66 1.27 -23.78
N VAL A 22 35.11 1.88 -24.84
CA VAL A 22 35.86 2.80 -25.72
C VAL A 22 36.36 4.02 -24.94
N VAL A 23 35.50 4.69 -24.17
CA VAL A 23 35.88 5.87 -23.37
C VAL A 23 37.00 5.54 -22.37
N LEU A 24 36.99 4.34 -21.79
CA LEU A 24 38.02 3.92 -20.83
C LEU A 24 39.31 3.43 -21.49
N LEU A 25 39.26 2.89 -22.72
CA LEU A 25 40.43 2.35 -23.42
C LEU A 25 41.14 3.37 -24.32
N VAL A 26 40.44 4.41 -24.79
CA VAL A 26 41.03 5.46 -25.65
C VAL A 26 42.24 6.15 -24.98
N PRO A 27 42.21 6.56 -23.71
CA PRO A 27 43.37 7.19 -23.08
C PRO A 27 44.56 6.25 -22.96
N ILE A 28 44.32 4.93 -22.78
CA ILE A 28 45.37 3.90 -22.79
C ILE A 28 45.98 3.77 -24.20
N ALA A 29 45.17 3.80 -25.25
CA ALA A 29 45.67 3.76 -26.62
C ALA A 29 46.49 5.01 -26.96
N VAL A 30 46.03 6.20 -26.54
CA VAL A 30 46.78 7.46 -26.68
C VAL A 30 48.10 7.42 -25.91
N TYR A 31 48.12 6.78 -24.74
CA TYR A 31 49.35 6.56 -23.98
C TYR A 31 50.35 5.66 -24.73
N LEU A 32 49.91 4.51 -25.23
CA LEU A 32 50.78 3.57 -25.95
C LEU A 32 51.39 4.21 -27.20
N TRP A 33 50.67 5.14 -27.83
CA TRP A 33 51.20 5.93 -28.93
C TRP A 33 52.24 6.96 -28.44
N THR A 34 51.92 7.76 -27.44
CA THR A 34 52.75 8.90 -27.03
C THR A 34 54.02 8.51 -26.28
N PHE A 35 53.97 7.49 -25.40
CA PHE A 35 55.11 7.08 -24.57
C PHE A 35 55.78 5.78 -25.02
N GLY A 36 55.14 5.03 -25.91
CA GLY A 36 55.59 3.71 -26.37
C GLY A 36 55.34 2.59 -25.36
N PHE A 37 55.72 1.36 -25.72
CA PHE A 37 55.50 0.16 -24.90
C PHE A 37 56.58 -0.11 -23.83
N ARG A 38 57.64 0.71 -23.77
CA ARG A 38 58.79 0.47 -22.86
C ARG A 38 58.64 1.29 -21.58
N LEU A 39 58.78 0.64 -20.42
CA LEU A 39 58.86 1.32 -19.13
C LEU A 39 60.06 2.28 -19.14
N SER A 40 59.82 3.55 -18.80
CA SER A 40 60.91 4.51 -18.68
C SER A 40 61.58 4.41 -17.31
N SER A 41 62.91 4.47 -17.29
CA SER A 41 63.72 4.59 -16.07
C SER A 41 63.83 6.03 -15.55
N ASP A 42 63.25 7.00 -16.27
CA ASP A 42 63.28 8.43 -15.91
C ASP A 42 62.05 8.80 -15.08
N HIS A 43 62.29 9.29 -13.86
CA HIS A 43 61.25 9.75 -12.93
C HIS A 43 60.42 10.92 -13.50
N THR A 44 60.98 11.74 -14.37
CA THR A 44 60.28 12.88 -15.00
C THR A 44 59.15 12.39 -15.88
N ARG A 45 59.40 11.34 -16.68
CA ARG A 45 58.39 10.72 -17.55
C ARG A 45 57.26 10.05 -16.76
N TRP A 46 57.53 9.58 -15.55
CA TRP A 46 56.50 9.06 -14.65
C TRP A 46 55.57 10.16 -14.13
N SER A 47 56.10 11.35 -13.83
CA SER A 47 55.31 12.50 -13.38
C SER A 47 54.40 13.03 -14.50
N GLU A 48 54.93 13.12 -15.73
CA GLU A 48 54.14 13.49 -16.91
C GLU A 48 53.03 12.48 -17.19
N PHE A 49 53.32 11.19 -17.06
CA PHE A 49 52.33 10.11 -17.19
C PHE A 49 51.19 10.25 -16.18
N GLY A 50 51.53 10.40 -14.89
CA GLY A 50 50.54 10.55 -13.83
C GLY A 50 49.65 11.78 -14.06
N SER A 51 50.23 12.88 -14.53
CA SER A 51 49.52 14.12 -14.83
C SER A 51 48.57 13.98 -16.03
N ALA A 52 49.01 13.33 -17.11
CA ALA A 52 48.18 13.08 -18.29
C ALA A 52 47.01 12.13 -17.99
N MET A 53 47.28 11.01 -17.31
CA MET A 53 46.25 10.05 -16.92
C MET A 53 45.28 10.63 -15.89
N GLY A 54 45.79 11.32 -14.87
CA GLY A 54 44.97 12.00 -13.87
C GLY A 54 44.09 13.07 -14.51
N GLY A 55 44.63 13.87 -15.42
CA GLY A 55 43.89 14.92 -16.12
C GLY A 55 42.74 14.39 -17.00
N ILE A 56 42.87 13.20 -17.58
CA ILE A 56 41.82 12.60 -18.42
C ILE A 56 40.84 11.76 -17.59
N TYR A 57 41.35 10.86 -16.75
CA TYR A 57 40.49 9.93 -16.01
C TYR A 57 39.76 10.58 -14.85
N ALA A 58 40.32 11.60 -14.19
CA ALA A 58 39.61 12.26 -13.08
C ALA A 58 38.25 12.85 -13.52
N PRO A 59 38.15 13.68 -14.58
CA PRO A 59 36.86 14.20 -15.02
C PRO A 59 35.95 13.11 -15.63
N VAL A 60 36.52 12.13 -16.36
CA VAL A 60 35.73 11.01 -16.92
C VAL A 60 35.09 10.19 -15.80
N LEU A 61 35.86 9.81 -14.78
CA LEU A 61 35.35 9.06 -13.65
C LEU A 61 34.37 9.89 -12.83
N ALA A 62 34.61 11.20 -12.63
CA ALA A 62 33.67 12.08 -11.94
C ALA A 62 32.31 12.18 -12.64
N LEU A 63 32.30 12.24 -13.98
CA LEU A 63 31.04 12.22 -14.75
C LEU A 63 30.33 10.86 -14.69
N LEU A 64 31.10 9.77 -14.73
CA LEU A 64 30.55 8.42 -14.60
C LEU A 64 29.94 8.17 -13.21
N THR A 65 30.62 8.61 -12.15
CA THR A 65 30.08 8.50 -10.78
C THR A 65 28.83 9.36 -10.61
N LEU A 66 28.80 10.58 -11.15
CA LEU A 66 27.60 11.42 -11.14
C LEU A 66 26.43 10.75 -11.87
N ALA A 67 26.66 10.19 -13.07
CA ALA A 67 25.64 9.48 -13.82
C ALA A 67 25.11 8.26 -13.05
N MET A 68 26.00 7.50 -12.41
CA MET A 68 25.64 6.37 -11.56
C MET A 68 24.76 6.80 -10.39
N LEU A 69 25.11 7.89 -9.70
CA LEU A 69 24.32 8.44 -8.59
C LEU A 69 22.91 8.85 -9.03
N ILE A 70 22.77 9.49 -10.19
CA ILE A 70 21.46 9.88 -10.73
C ILE A 70 20.58 8.64 -10.96
N VAL A 71 21.14 7.59 -11.58
CA VAL A 71 20.41 6.34 -11.82
C VAL A 71 20.04 5.66 -10.48
N GLN A 72 20.97 5.64 -9.52
CA GLN A 72 20.71 5.10 -8.19
C GLN A 72 19.57 5.83 -7.48
N LEU A 73 19.54 7.16 -7.50
CA LEU A 73 18.47 7.95 -6.90
C LEU A 73 17.11 7.64 -7.54
N GLN A 74 17.05 7.49 -8.87
CA GLN A 74 15.81 7.12 -9.56
C GLN A 74 15.31 5.73 -9.16
N ILE A 75 16.22 4.76 -9.04
CA ILE A 75 15.86 3.40 -8.61
C ILE A 75 15.41 3.40 -7.15
N GLN A 76 16.12 4.11 -6.27
CA GLN A 76 15.76 4.24 -4.85
C GLN A 76 14.39 4.88 -4.68
N ALA A 77 14.07 5.93 -5.44
CA ALA A 77 12.75 6.56 -5.39
C ALA A 77 11.62 5.56 -5.71
N LYS A 78 11.76 4.77 -6.78
CA LYS A 78 10.78 3.74 -7.16
C LYS A 78 10.66 2.61 -6.14
N LEU A 79 11.79 2.17 -5.58
CA LEU A 79 11.80 1.16 -4.53
C LEU A 79 11.13 1.66 -3.26
N ASN A 80 11.33 2.94 -2.91
CA ASN A 80 10.73 3.55 -1.74
C ASN A 80 9.21 3.61 -1.85
N GLU A 81 8.67 3.97 -3.02
CA GLU A 81 7.23 3.94 -3.31
C GLU A 81 6.65 2.53 -3.12
N HIS A 82 7.24 1.51 -3.74
CA HIS A 82 6.80 0.12 -3.56
C HIS A 82 6.90 -0.38 -2.12
N THR A 83 7.93 0.05 -1.39
CA THR A 83 8.14 -0.32 0.02
C THR A 83 7.08 0.33 0.90
N PHE A 84 6.77 1.60 0.64
CA PHE A 84 5.72 2.34 1.35
C PHE A 84 4.36 1.68 1.16
N ASP A 85 3.96 1.39 -0.09
CA ASP A 85 2.69 0.72 -0.39
C ASP A 85 2.60 -0.65 0.30
N SER A 86 3.69 -1.42 0.25
CA SER A 86 3.75 -2.74 0.86
C SER A 86 3.63 -2.67 2.38
N SER A 87 4.30 -1.69 3.02
CA SER A 87 4.20 -1.44 4.46
C SER A 87 2.79 -1.06 4.83
N TYR A 88 2.19 -0.09 4.12
CA TYR A 88 0.83 0.36 4.39
C TYR A 88 -0.17 -0.80 4.31
N VAL A 89 -0.09 -1.64 3.27
CA VAL A 89 -0.98 -2.80 3.13
C VAL A 89 -0.75 -3.83 4.24
N GLN A 90 0.50 -4.03 4.68
CA GLN A 90 0.80 -4.93 5.80
C GLN A 90 0.22 -4.41 7.11
N ASP A 91 0.39 -3.12 7.40
CA ASP A 91 -0.15 -2.46 8.59
C ASP A 91 -1.67 -2.53 8.59
N ALA A 92 -2.31 -2.19 7.46
CA ALA A 92 -3.76 -2.29 7.29
C ALA A 92 -4.28 -3.72 7.53
N ARG A 93 -3.56 -4.76 7.09
CA ARG A 93 -3.92 -6.16 7.36
C ARG A 93 -3.77 -6.53 8.84
N GLY A 94 -2.75 -5.98 9.52
CA GLY A 94 -2.52 -6.14 10.95
C GLY A 94 -3.63 -5.50 11.77
N ASP A 95 -3.94 -4.23 11.49
CA ASP A 95 -5.02 -3.48 12.13
C ASP A 95 -6.38 -4.16 11.93
N LEU A 96 -6.66 -4.61 10.70
CA LEU A 96 -7.88 -5.36 10.42
C LEU A 96 -7.96 -6.65 11.25
N GLN A 97 -6.87 -7.40 11.36
CA GLN A 97 -6.83 -8.62 12.17
C GLN A 97 -7.12 -8.27 13.64
N PHE A 98 -6.46 -7.24 14.17
CA PHE A 98 -6.67 -6.77 15.54
C PHE A 98 -8.15 -6.44 15.80
N PHE A 99 -8.75 -5.59 14.96
CA PHE A 99 -10.14 -5.19 15.17
C PHE A 99 -11.13 -6.36 15.02
N LEU A 100 -10.94 -7.23 14.03
CA LEU A 100 -11.83 -8.38 13.82
C LEU A 100 -11.72 -9.42 14.93
N ASP A 101 -10.53 -9.68 15.46
CA ASP A 101 -10.34 -10.61 16.57
C ASP A 101 -11.00 -10.08 17.84
N HIS A 102 -10.84 -8.79 18.14
CA HIS A 102 -11.49 -8.15 19.28
C HIS A 102 -13.00 -8.09 19.11
N LEU A 103 -13.51 -7.78 17.92
CA LEU A 103 -14.95 -7.83 17.63
C LEU A 103 -15.51 -9.23 17.87
N ARG A 104 -14.81 -10.27 17.40
CA ARG A 104 -15.26 -11.65 17.59
C ARG A 104 -15.40 -12.01 19.07
N ILE A 105 -14.47 -11.55 19.92
CA ILE A 105 -14.52 -11.78 21.36
C ILE A 105 -15.72 -11.06 21.97
N GLU A 106 -15.90 -9.77 21.67
CA GLU A 106 -17.02 -8.98 22.20
C GLU A 106 -18.38 -9.51 21.72
N LEU A 107 -18.46 -9.94 20.45
CA LEU A 107 -19.68 -10.51 19.86
C LEU A 107 -20.03 -11.89 20.43
N ALA A 108 -19.05 -12.63 20.94
CA ALA A 108 -19.27 -13.91 21.62
C ALA A 108 -19.69 -13.75 23.09
N ALA A 109 -19.69 -12.52 23.63
CA ALA A 109 -20.17 -12.27 24.98
C ALA A 109 -21.65 -12.64 25.12
N SER A 110 -22.06 -13.01 26.34
CA SER A 110 -23.45 -13.33 26.65
C SER A 110 -24.29 -12.05 26.71
N PHE A 111 -25.37 -11.99 25.93
CA PHE A 111 -26.34 -10.91 25.98
C PHE A 111 -27.42 -11.18 27.04
N VAL A 112 -28.04 -12.36 26.96
CA VAL A 112 -29.02 -12.97 27.87
C VAL A 112 -28.71 -14.47 27.89
N GLU A 113 -29.09 -15.21 28.94
CA GLU A 113 -28.84 -16.66 29.07
C GLU A 113 -28.96 -17.43 27.73
N GLY A 114 -27.84 -17.97 27.26
CA GLY A 114 -27.77 -18.78 26.03
C GLY A 114 -27.78 -18.01 24.71
N VAL A 115 -27.89 -16.67 24.71
CA VAL A 115 -27.91 -15.82 23.51
C VAL A 115 -26.68 -14.92 23.48
N THR A 116 -25.92 -14.97 22.40
CA THR A 116 -24.73 -14.12 22.24
C THR A 116 -25.09 -12.72 21.77
N VAL A 117 -24.18 -11.76 21.95
CA VAL A 117 -24.32 -10.41 21.39
C VAL A 117 -24.44 -10.46 19.87
N ARG A 118 -23.72 -11.37 19.22
CA ARG A 118 -23.85 -11.62 17.77
C ARG A 118 -25.28 -11.95 17.38
N ASP A 119 -25.91 -12.89 18.09
CA ASP A 119 -27.28 -13.33 17.78
C ASP A 119 -28.28 -12.18 17.96
N ALA A 120 -28.14 -11.45 19.08
CA ALA A 120 -28.97 -10.27 19.35
C ALA A 120 -28.80 -9.20 18.26
N LEU A 121 -27.57 -8.93 17.82
CA LEU A 121 -27.27 -7.97 16.76
C LEU A 121 -27.89 -8.38 15.43
N VAL A 122 -27.69 -9.64 15.01
CA VAL A 122 -28.19 -10.14 13.72
C VAL A 122 -29.71 -10.12 13.68
N VAL A 123 -30.37 -10.59 14.74
CA VAL A 123 -31.84 -10.63 14.80
C VAL A 123 -32.44 -9.23 14.82
N ARG A 124 -31.85 -8.29 15.57
CA ARG A 124 -32.43 -6.96 15.78
C ARG A 124 -32.05 -5.96 14.69
N LEU A 125 -30.83 -6.04 14.17
CA LEU A 125 -30.26 -5.03 13.28
C LEU A 125 -29.76 -5.61 11.94
N GLY A 126 -29.51 -6.91 11.82
CA GLY A 126 -28.87 -7.51 10.64
C GLY A 126 -29.69 -7.43 9.35
N TYR A 127 -31.02 -7.42 9.45
CA TYR A 127 -31.95 -7.47 8.31
C TYR A 127 -32.84 -6.23 8.20
N LEU A 128 -32.45 -5.11 8.82
CA LEU A 128 -33.23 -3.88 8.73
C LEU A 128 -33.31 -3.40 7.29
N THR A 129 -34.52 -2.96 6.91
CA THR A 129 -34.74 -2.22 5.67
C THR A 129 -34.51 -0.73 5.90
N LYS A 130 -34.41 0.04 4.82
CA LYS A 130 -34.24 1.49 4.89
C LYS A 130 -35.37 2.19 5.68
N ASP A 131 -36.61 1.73 5.53
CA ASP A 131 -37.74 2.34 6.24
C ASP A 131 -37.67 2.02 7.74
N SER A 132 -37.32 0.78 8.08
CA SER A 132 -37.13 0.34 9.47
C SER A 132 -35.95 1.02 10.17
N LEU A 133 -34.92 1.48 9.45
CA LEU A 133 -33.83 2.28 10.03
C LEU A 133 -34.31 3.62 10.59
N ARG A 134 -35.41 4.18 10.09
CA ARG A 134 -35.94 5.47 10.56
C ARG A 134 -36.90 5.32 11.74
N GLU A 135 -37.29 4.09 12.07
CA GLU A 135 -38.20 3.83 13.18
C GLU A 135 -37.54 4.07 14.54
N SER A 136 -38.31 4.63 15.48
CA SER A 136 -37.83 4.89 16.85
C SER A 136 -37.47 3.61 17.61
N SER A 137 -38.05 2.47 17.23
CA SER A 137 -37.76 1.14 17.77
C SER A 137 -36.31 0.72 17.47
N ALA A 138 -35.87 0.81 16.22
CA ALA A 138 -34.51 0.48 15.80
C ALA A 138 -33.47 1.38 16.48
N LEU A 139 -33.77 2.67 16.64
CA LEU A 139 -32.90 3.60 17.35
C LEU A 139 -32.75 3.26 18.84
N GLN A 140 -33.83 2.83 19.50
CA GLN A 140 -33.79 2.40 20.90
C GLN A 140 -32.95 1.12 21.06
N GLU A 141 -33.13 0.14 20.18
CA GLU A 141 -32.35 -1.10 20.18
C GLU A 141 -30.85 -0.85 19.94
N ALA A 142 -30.52 0.03 18.99
CA ALA A 142 -29.14 0.45 18.75
C ALA A 142 -28.51 1.12 19.97
N LYS A 143 -29.24 2.04 20.63
CA LYS A 143 -28.77 2.70 21.87
C LYS A 143 -28.55 1.71 23.01
N LEU A 144 -29.43 0.73 23.19
CA LEU A 144 -29.28 -0.28 24.23
C LEU A 144 -28.04 -1.15 24.00
N LEU A 145 -27.81 -1.59 22.75
CA LEU A 145 -26.63 -2.36 22.38
C LEU A 145 -25.34 -1.54 22.56
N ASP A 146 -25.33 -0.28 22.14
CA ASP A 146 -24.17 0.60 22.26
C ASP A 146 -23.82 0.91 23.73
N GLN A 147 -24.84 1.18 24.57
CA GLN A 147 -24.62 1.42 26.00
C GLN A 147 -24.08 0.19 26.73
N LYS A 148 -24.60 -1.00 26.39
CA LYS A 148 -24.21 -2.25 27.05
C LYS A 148 -22.85 -2.78 26.54
N PHE A 149 -22.52 -2.51 25.28
CA PHE A 149 -21.29 -2.98 24.62
C PHE A 149 -20.57 -1.82 23.90
N ASN A 150 -20.11 -0.85 24.68
CA ASN A 150 -19.48 0.39 24.21
C ASN A 150 -18.20 0.18 23.35
N ARG A 151 -17.64 -1.02 23.31
CA ARG A 151 -16.45 -1.36 22.50
C ARG A 151 -16.79 -1.78 21.07
N LEU A 152 -18.02 -2.19 20.77
CA LEU A 152 -18.39 -2.63 19.43
C LEU A 152 -18.23 -1.52 18.41
N MET A 153 -18.69 -0.32 18.76
CA MET A 153 -18.69 0.84 17.86
C MET A 153 -17.28 1.30 17.47
N PRO A 154 -16.35 1.55 18.42
CA PRO A 154 -14.99 1.95 18.06
C PRO A 154 -14.25 0.86 17.27
N LEU A 155 -14.45 -0.41 17.59
CA LEU A 155 -13.80 -1.51 16.87
C LEU A 155 -14.31 -1.61 15.42
N TRP A 156 -15.63 -1.51 15.21
CA TRP A 156 -16.19 -1.52 13.84
C TRP A 156 -15.82 -0.27 13.05
N SER A 157 -15.75 0.89 13.69
CA SER A 157 -15.22 2.11 13.07
C SER A 157 -13.75 1.95 12.64
N GLY A 158 -12.94 1.25 13.43
CA GLY A 158 -11.57 0.85 13.06
C GLY A 158 -11.54 -0.02 11.80
N VAL A 159 -12.40 -1.04 11.71
CA VAL A 159 -12.55 -1.87 10.51
C VAL A 159 -12.93 -1.03 9.29
N ASN A 160 -13.92 -0.15 9.42
CA ASN A 160 -14.37 0.71 8.33
C ASN A 160 -13.29 1.73 7.89
N SER A 161 -12.45 2.19 8.82
CA SER A 161 -11.31 3.05 8.49
C SER A 161 -10.28 2.31 7.63
N VAL A 162 -10.02 1.04 7.93
CA VAL A 162 -9.15 0.19 7.10
C VAL A 162 -9.77 -0.05 5.71
N PHE A 163 -11.08 -0.29 5.64
CA PHE A 163 -11.79 -0.40 4.35
C PHE A 163 -11.72 0.88 3.53
N ALA A 164 -11.96 2.04 4.14
CA ALA A 164 -11.84 3.33 3.48
C ALA A 164 -10.42 3.57 2.94
N GLY A 165 -9.39 3.22 3.74
CA GLY A 165 -7.99 3.34 3.34
C GLY A 165 -7.63 2.44 2.15
N LEU A 166 -7.93 1.14 2.24
CA LEU A 166 -7.66 0.18 1.16
C LEU A 166 -8.51 0.43 -0.10
N GLY A 167 -9.73 0.97 0.07
CA GLY A 167 -10.64 1.31 -1.02
C GLY A 167 -10.37 2.67 -1.68
N SER A 168 -9.45 3.48 -1.15
CA SER A 168 -9.19 4.84 -1.63
C SER A 168 -8.46 4.91 -2.97
N ALA A 169 -7.75 3.85 -3.36
CA ALA A 169 -6.93 3.81 -4.56
C ALA A 169 -7.33 2.65 -5.50
N ASP A 170 -7.57 2.98 -6.77
CA ASP A 170 -7.82 2.00 -7.84
C ASP A 170 -6.49 1.46 -8.40
N TYR A 171 -5.72 0.82 -7.53
CA TYR A 171 -4.41 0.23 -7.82
C TYR A 171 -4.41 -1.24 -7.38
N PRO A 172 -3.85 -2.20 -8.15
CA PRO A 172 -4.04 -3.63 -7.88
C PRO A 172 -3.65 -4.12 -6.47
N PRO A 173 -2.55 -3.66 -5.84
CA PRO A 173 -2.27 -4.00 -4.45
C PRO A 173 -3.38 -3.56 -3.48
N TYR A 174 -3.97 -2.38 -3.67
CA TYR A 174 -5.00 -1.84 -2.78
C TYR A 174 -6.35 -2.52 -3.02
N SER A 175 -6.82 -2.55 -4.27
CA SER A 175 -8.10 -3.16 -4.65
C SER A 175 -8.19 -4.67 -4.30
N ASN A 176 -7.13 -5.44 -4.55
CA ASN A 176 -7.12 -6.87 -4.20
C ASN A 176 -7.10 -7.08 -2.68
N ASN A 177 -6.37 -6.27 -1.93
CA ASN A 177 -6.36 -6.36 -0.47
C ASN A 177 -7.66 -5.87 0.13
N PHE A 178 -8.33 -4.87 -0.46
CA PHE A 178 -9.67 -4.45 -0.07
C PHE A 178 -10.69 -5.58 -0.24
N ALA A 179 -10.72 -6.23 -1.40
CA ALA A 179 -11.59 -7.38 -1.64
C ALA A 179 -11.32 -8.52 -0.64
N THR A 180 -10.04 -8.81 -0.38
CA THR A 180 -9.63 -9.82 0.61
C THR A 180 -10.05 -9.44 2.03
N ALA A 181 -9.92 -8.17 2.40
CA ALA A 181 -10.30 -7.65 3.71
C ALA A 181 -11.81 -7.80 3.96
N ARG A 182 -12.63 -7.50 2.95
CA ARG A 182 -14.09 -7.71 3.01
C ARG A 182 -14.45 -9.18 3.19
N LEU A 183 -13.85 -10.06 2.38
CA LEU A 183 -14.08 -11.50 2.49
C LEU A 183 -13.68 -12.05 3.86
N LYS A 184 -12.58 -11.54 4.44
CA LYS A 184 -12.12 -11.92 5.77
C LYS A 184 -13.11 -11.51 6.87
N ALA A 185 -13.65 -10.29 6.80
CA ALA A 185 -14.69 -9.84 7.73
C ALA A 185 -15.93 -10.74 7.64
N ILE A 186 -16.42 -11.01 6.43
CA ILE A 186 -17.56 -11.91 6.20
C ILE A 186 -17.26 -13.31 6.74
N ALA A 187 -16.09 -13.87 6.48
CA ALA A 187 -15.72 -15.21 6.94
C ALA A 187 -15.68 -15.34 8.47
N LEU A 188 -15.29 -14.28 9.18
CA LEU A 188 -15.15 -14.30 10.65
C LEU A 188 -16.43 -13.93 11.39
N LEU A 189 -17.21 -13.01 10.85
CA LEU A 189 -18.38 -12.43 11.52
C LEU A 189 -19.72 -12.87 10.93
N SER A 190 -19.75 -13.36 9.69
CA SER A 190 -20.92 -13.46 8.81
C SER A 190 -21.33 -12.13 8.19
N TYR A 191 -21.99 -12.20 7.03
CA TYR A 191 -22.43 -11.01 6.30
C TYR A 191 -23.51 -10.24 7.08
N GLU A 192 -24.44 -10.95 7.70
CA GLU A 192 -25.55 -10.42 8.47
C GLU A 192 -25.06 -9.67 9.71
N CYS A 193 -23.99 -10.18 10.34
CA CYS A 193 -23.36 -9.51 11.46
C CYS A 193 -22.68 -8.21 11.01
N CYS A 194 -21.94 -8.24 9.91
CA CYS A 194 -21.33 -7.04 9.33
C CYS A 194 -22.39 -5.98 8.94
N ALA A 195 -23.50 -6.40 8.33
CA ALA A 195 -24.62 -5.51 8.02
C ALA A 195 -25.28 -4.94 9.30
N GLY A 196 -25.44 -5.76 10.34
CA GLY A 196 -25.94 -5.33 11.64
C GLY A 196 -25.02 -4.31 12.33
N LEU A 197 -23.69 -4.48 12.22
CA LEU A 197 -22.71 -3.52 12.73
C LEU A 197 -22.75 -2.20 11.95
N ASP A 198 -22.88 -2.24 10.62
CA ASP A 198 -23.08 -1.04 9.81
C ASP A 198 -24.35 -0.28 10.20
N ASN A 199 -25.45 -1.01 10.40
CA ASN A 199 -26.72 -0.43 10.85
C ASN A 199 -26.61 0.17 12.24
N LEU A 200 -25.95 -0.52 13.17
CA LEU A 200 -25.67 -0.02 14.52
C LEU A 200 -24.88 1.29 14.44
N SER A 201 -23.82 1.36 13.64
CA SER A 201 -23.00 2.56 13.47
C SER A 201 -23.75 3.73 12.83
N TRP A 202 -24.60 3.45 11.85
CA TRP A 202 -25.44 4.47 11.26
C TRP A 202 -26.45 5.05 12.26
N LEU A 203 -27.08 4.21 13.07
CA LEU A 203 -28.08 4.63 14.05
C LEU A 203 -27.48 5.33 15.28
N ALA A 204 -26.27 4.96 15.68
CA ALA A 204 -25.61 5.52 16.86
C ALA A 204 -24.88 6.84 16.58
N SER A 205 -24.40 7.07 15.35
CA SER A 205 -23.67 8.30 15.01
C SER A 205 -24.61 9.41 14.50
N SER A 206 -24.57 10.60 15.10
CA SER A 206 -25.33 11.76 14.61
C SER A 206 -24.66 12.44 13.41
N GLU A 207 -23.37 12.15 13.16
CA GLU A 207 -22.60 12.70 12.05
C GLU A 207 -21.76 11.59 11.40
N ALA A 208 -22.18 11.16 10.22
CA ALA A 208 -21.31 10.77 9.12
C ALA A 208 -20.22 9.72 9.40
N MET A 209 -20.59 8.48 9.75
CA MET A 209 -19.76 7.36 9.31
C MET A 209 -19.94 7.19 7.78
N LYS A 210 -19.05 7.82 7.01
CA LYS A 210 -19.15 7.92 5.54
C LYS A 210 -19.02 6.56 4.85
N HIS A 211 -18.28 5.61 5.43
CA HIS A 211 -18.14 4.26 4.90
C HIS A 211 -19.02 3.26 5.65
N CYS A 212 -19.96 2.66 4.92
CA CYS A 212 -20.70 1.46 5.30
C CYS A 212 -20.65 0.54 4.08
N GLU A 213 -20.11 -0.67 4.25
CA GLU A 213 -19.72 -1.54 3.14
C GLU A 213 -20.66 -2.74 2.94
N PHE A 214 -21.47 -3.08 3.95
CA PHE A 214 -22.28 -4.29 3.96
C PHE A 214 -23.77 -4.00 4.05
N SER A 215 -24.19 -2.94 4.75
CA SER A 215 -25.63 -2.61 4.86
C SER A 215 -26.19 -2.01 3.56
N SER A 216 -27.08 -2.75 2.90
CA SER A 216 -27.86 -2.25 1.76
C SER A 216 -28.82 -1.13 2.16
N ALA A 217 -29.44 -1.24 3.33
CA ALA A 217 -30.38 -0.24 3.86
C ALA A 217 -29.71 1.11 4.09
N VAL A 218 -28.49 1.13 4.63
CA VAL A 218 -27.71 2.36 4.80
C VAL A 218 -27.25 2.91 3.44
N ALA A 219 -26.83 2.03 2.52
CA ALA A 219 -26.43 2.45 1.18
C ALA A 219 -27.58 3.10 0.40
N GLU A 220 -28.80 2.60 0.54
CA GLU A 220 -30.01 3.21 -0.04
C GLU A 220 -30.39 4.52 0.65
N ALA A 221 -30.32 4.58 1.98
CA ALA A 221 -30.61 5.79 2.74
C ALA A 221 -29.67 6.95 2.39
N LYS A 222 -28.37 6.66 2.19
CA LYS A 222 -27.35 7.65 1.78
C LYS A 222 -27.61 8.22 0.39
N ARG A 223 -28.13 7.42 -0.56
CA ARG A 223 -28.42 7.89 -1.93
C ARG A 223 -29.54 8.92 -1.96
N GLU A 224 -30.55 8.80 -1.11
CA GLU A 224 -31.66 9.77 -1.08
C GLU A 224 -31.27 11.12 -0.50
N VAL A 225 -30.39 11.15 0.50
CA VAL A 225 -29.94 12.40 1.13
C VAL A 225 -29.02 13.20 0.21
N ALA A 226 -28.44 12.56 -0.81
CA ALA A 226 -27.54 13.18 -1.79
C ALA A 226 -28.27 13.77 -3.02
N VAL A 227 -29.59 13.58 -3.13
CA VAL A 227 -30.46 14.12 -4.20
C VAL A 227 -31.21 15.33 -3.66
#